data_AF-A0A0A6RLI1-F1
#
_entry.id   AF-A0A0A6RLI1-F1
#
_cell.length_a   1.000
_cell.length_b   1.000
_cell.length_c   1.000
_cell.angle_alpha   90.00
_cell.angle_beta   90.00
_cell.angle_gamma   90.00
#
_symmetry.space_group_name_H-M   'P 1'
#
loop_
_entity.id
_entity.type
_entity.pdbx_description
1 polymer ?
#
loop_
_entity_poly.entity_id
_entity_poly.type
_entity_poly.pdbx_seq_one_letter_code
_entity_poly.pdbx_strand_id
1 'polypeptide(L)'
;MVVIIHAWLKTHTYMKKTVTEWASQFERRGTPSHSPNYQYQIKFAGTQEILVQGGGEKIWADGIRVKDGFLLECKFIIKADRSPFIEGSQIPDFIREKIVNRVADEFFRYAAVINDPNTPINALEVIINESSAAPFFQKLLRRYRIPGRVVVL
;
A
#
# COMPACT_ATOMS: atom_id res chain seq x y z
N MET A 1 7.14 -62.50 -6.50
CA MET A 1 8.10 -61.49 -6.03
C MET A 1 8.03 -60.30 -7.00
N VAL A 2 7.29 -59.24 -6.68
CA VAL A 2 7.53 -57.84 -7.12
C VAL A 2 6.76 -56.94 -6.12
N VAL A 3 7.43 -55.86 -5.77
CA VAL A 3 7.24 -54.95 -4.64
C VAL A 3 6.16 -53.88 -4.90
N ILE A 4 5.45 -53.50 -3.83
CA ILE A 4 4.53 -52.35 -3.70
C ILE A 4 5.30 -51.03 -3.82
N ILE A 5 4.81 -50.01 -4.54
CA ILE A 5 4.84 -48.62 -4.01
C ILE A 5 3.62 -47.82 -4.50
N HIS A 6 2.84 -47.33 -3.53
CA HIS A 6 1.76 -46.35 -3.70
C HIS A 6 2.32 -44.98 -4.09
N ALA A 7 1.83 -44.37 -5.18
CA ALA A 7 2.05 -42.96 -5.46
C ALA A 7 0.83 -42.13 -4.99
N TRP A 8 0.88 -41.66 -3.75
CA TRP A 8 -0.02 -40.61 -3.25
C TRP A 8 0.49 -39.27 -3.79
N LEU A 9 -0.12 -38.76 -4.87
CA LEU A 9 0.09 -37.38 -5.29
C LEU A 9 -0.63 -36.45 -4.30
N LYS A 10 0.09 -36.01 -3.25
CA LYS A 10 -0.34 -34.85 -2.46
C LYS A 10 -0.17 -33.60 -3.33
N THR A 11 -1.20 -33.26 -4.09
CA THR A 11 -1.36 -31.89 -4.58
C THR A 11 -1.44 -30.99 -3.35
N HIS A 12 -0.34 -30.30 -3.03
CA HIS A 12 -0.37 -29.22 -2.05
C HIS A 12 -1.06 -28.03 -2.71
N THR A 13 -2.39 -28.07 -2.76
CA THR A 13 -3.20 -26.89 -2.98
C THR A 13 -2.90 -25.95 -1.82
N TYR A 14 -2.03 -24.97 -2.04
CA TYR A 14 -1.86 -23.85 -1.11
C TYR A 14 -3.22 -23.15 -1.05
N MET A 15 -3.99 -23.42 0.01
CA MET A 15 -5.20 -22.66 0.32
C MET A 15 -4.75 -21.21 0.52
N LYS A 16 -5.06 -20.34 -0.44
CA LYS A 16 -4.78 -18.91 -0.34
C LYS A 16 -5.53 -18.39 0.89
N LYS A 17 -4.81 -17.96 1.92
CA LYS A 17 -5.40 -17.37 3.13
C LYS A 17 -6.36 -16.27 2.72
N THR A 18 -7.49 -16.15 3.40
CA THR A 18 -8.34 -14.96 3.21
C THR A 18 -7.56 -13.71 3.61
N VAL A 19 -7.93 -12.55 3.07
CA VAL A 19 -7.31 -11.28 3.44
C VAL A 19 -7.43 -11.02 4.95
N THR A 20 -8.54 -11.42 5.56
CA THR A 20 -8.77 -11.33 7.02
C THR A 20 -7.76 -12.16 7.80
N GLU A 21 -7.63 -13.46 7.50
CA GLU A 21 -6.70 -14.37 8.19
C GLU A 21 -5.24 -13.98 7.97
N TRP A 22 -4.92 -13.48 6.78
CA TRP A 22 -3.59 -12.96 6.50
C TRP A 22 -3.33 -11.66 7.26
N ALA A 23 -4.32 -10.77 7.38
CA ALA A 23 -4.14 -9.49 8.08
C ALA A 23 -4.08 -9.67 9.61
N SER A 24 -4.72 -10.70 10.18
CA SER A 24 -4.76 -10.90 11.63
C SER A 24 -3.41 -11.28 12.26
N GLN A 25 -2.42 -11.67 11.45
CA GLN A 25 -1.08 -12.03 11.94
C GLN A 25 -0.14 -10.83 12.11
N PHE A 26 -0.55 -9.64 11.65
CA PHE A 26 0.32 -8.46 11.63
C PHE A 26 0.06 -7.50 12.78
N GLU A 27 1.13 -6.81 13.17
CA GLU A 27 1.08 -5.74 14.15
C GLU A 27 0.20 -4.58 13.65
N ARG A 28 -0.53 -3.98 14.58
CA ARG A 28 -1.31 -2.76 14.35
C ARG A 28 -0.87 -1.67 15.32
N ARG A 29 -0.87 -0.43 14.85
CA ARG A 29 -0.66 0.75 15.70
C ARG A 29 -1.76 1.76 15.48
N GLY A 30 -2.07 2.55 16.50
CA GLY A 30 -3.02 3.64 16.36
C GLY A 30 -2.50 4.71 15.41
N THR A 31 -3.36 5.16 14.50
CA THR A 31 -3.09 6.34 13.69
C THR A 31 -3.09 7.56 14.64
N PRO A 32 -2.04 8.40 14.66
CA PRO A 32 -2.07 9.63 15.44
C PRO A 32 -3.27 10.50 15.04
N SER A 33 -3.72 11.43 15.86
CA SER A 33 -4.93 12.24 15.55
C SER A 33 -4.69 13.75 15.57
N HIS A 34 -3.45 14.18 15.76
CA HIS A 34 -3.12 15.58 16.05
C HIS A 34 -2.90 16.46 14.80
N SER A 35 -3.12 15.97 13.58
CA SER A 35 -2.91 16.76 12.36
C SER A 35 -3.98 16.51 11.29
N PRO A 36 -4.23 17.47 10.37
CA PRO A 36 -5.16 17.28 9.25
C PRO A 36 -4.82 16.05 8.40
N ASN A 37 -3.54 15.75 8.20
CA ASN A 37 -3.10 14.57 7.44
C ASN A 37 -3.64 13.29 8.09
N TYR A 38 -3.52 13.18 9.41
CA TYR A 38 -3.99 12.00 10.11
C TYR A 38 -5.51 11.97 10.25
N GLN A 39 -6.19 13.11 10.37
CA GLN A 39 -7.65 13.16 10.36
C GLN A 39 -8.21 12.69 9.02
N TYR A 40 -7.53 13.04 7.91
CA TYR A 40 -7.84 12.53 6.59
C TYR A 40 -7.61 11.02 6.50
N GLN A 41 -6.47 10.53 6.98
CA GLN A 41 -6.19 9.10 7.06
C GLN A 41 -7.25 8.34 7.88
N ILE A 42 -7.60 8.83 9.08
CA ILE A 42 -8.62 8.23 9.94
C ILE A 42 -9.95 8.12 9.22
N LYS A 43 -10.35 9.18 8.51
CA LYS A 43 -11.61 9.22 7.77
C LYS A 43 -11.69 8.17 6.66
N PHE A 44 -10.59 7.90 5.96
CA PHE A 44 -10.62 7.09 4.72
C PHE A 44 -9.93 5.73 4.81
N ALA A 45 -8.99 5.55 5.73
CA ALA A 45 -8.23 4.32 5.94
C ALA A 45 -8.45 3.69 7.33
N GLY A 46 -8.95 4.45 8.31
CA GLY A 46 -9.32 3.98 9.64
C GLY A 46 -8.37 4.43 10.75
N THR A 47 -8.66 4.02 11.99
CA THR A 47 -7.94 4.47 13.19
C THR A 47 -6.67 3.68 13.50
N GLN A 48 -6.34 2.68 12.69
CA GLN A 48 -5.18 1.84 12.88
C GLN A 48 -4.48 1.53 11.56
N GLU A 49 -3.16 1.65 11.58
CA GLU A 49 -2.28 1.18 10.52
C GLU A 49 -1.92 -0.30 10.76
N ILE A 50 -1.48 -0.99 9.71
CA ILE A 50 -1.08 -2.40 9.75
C ILE A 50 0.30 -2.60 9.14
N LEU A 51 1.21 -3.28 9.86
CA LEU A 51 2.56 -3.59 9.39
C LEU A 51 2.54 -4.88 8.57
N VAL A 52 2.29 -4.76 7.28
CA VAL A 52 2.25 -5.90 6.37
C VAL A 52 3.63 -6.22 5.81
N GLN A 53 3.82 -7.48 5.41
CA GLN A 53 5.08 -7.95 4.82
C GLN A 53 4.84 -8.88 3.62
N GLY A 54 5.79 -8.86 2.69
CA GLY A 54 5.80 -9.66 1.46
C GLY A 54 6.96 -9.24 0.57
N GLY A 55 7.48 -10.17 -0.24
CA GLY A 55 8.58 -9.90 -1.17
C GLY A 55 9.88 -9.47 -0.50
N GLY A 56 10.08 -9.84 0.77
CA GLY A 56 11.25 -9.45 1.57
C GLY A 56 11.13 -8.08 2.26
N GLU A 57 10.04 -7.35 2.02
CA GLU A 57 9.84 -5.99 2.53
C GLU A 57 8.73 -5.89 3.56
N LYS A 58 8.72 -4.76 4.29
CA LYS A 58 7.67 -4.39 5.25
C LYS A 58 7.19 -2.96 5.01
N ILE A 59 5.88 -2.73 5.18
CA ILE A 59 5.26 -1.41 5.07
C ILE A 59 4.15 -1.26 6.10
N TRP A 60 4.11 -0.11 6.76
CA TRP A 60 2.93 0.32 7.49
C TRP A 60 1.93 0.85 6.47
N ALA A 61 0.89 0.07 6.19
CA ALA A 61 -0.22 0.52 5.37
C ALA A 61 -1.19 1.32 6.23
N ASP A 62 -1.70 2.43 5.70
CA ASP A 62 -2.64 3.29 6.41
C ASP A 62 -3.93 2.56 6.76
N GLY A 63 -4.31 1.60 5.93
CA GLY A 63 -5.44 0.72 6.16
C GLY A 63 -5.47 -0.47 5.20
N ILE A 64 -6.49 -1.32 5.39
CA ILE A 64 -6.75 -2.47 4.53
C ILE A 64 -8.25 -2.62 4.30
N ARG A 65 -8.66 -2.67 3.04
CA ARG A 65 -10.03 -2.96 2.65
C ARG A 65 -10.17 -4.43 2.28
N VAL A 66 -10.55 -5.23 3.29
CA VAL A 66 -10.64 -6.69 3.23
C VAL A 66 -11.50 -7.19 2.07
N LYS A 67 -12.66 -6.56 1.81
CA LYS A 67 -13.61 -7.02 0.80
C LYS A 67 -13.02 -7.18 -0.60
N ASP A 68 -12.06 -6.32 -0.97
CA ASP A 68 -11.45 -6.31 -2.30
C ASP A 68 -9.96 -6.68 -2.25
N GLY A 69 -9.39 -6.86 -1.06
CA GLY A 69 -7.96 -7.13 -0.85
C GLY A 69 -7.06 -5.93 -1.17
N PHE A 70 -7.50 -4.71 -0.87
CA PHE A 70 -6.73 -3.50 -1.16
C PHE A 70 -6.00 -3.00 0.08
N LEU A 71 -4.72 -2.67 -0.06
CA LEU A 71 -4.06 -1.77 0.90
C LEU A 71 -4.45 -0.32 0.58
N LEU A 72 -4.51 0.50 1.61
CA LEU A 72 -4.91 1.91 1.52
C LEU A 72 -3.72 2.79 1.89
N GLU A 73 -3.54 3.87 1.14
CA GLU A 73 -2.51 4.89 1.35
C GLU A 73 -3.14 6.28 1.20
N CYS A 74 -3.13 7.08 2.26
CA CYS A 74 -3.75 8.39 2.31
C CYS A 74 -2.69 9.48 2.25
N LYS A 75 -2.78 10.38 1.26
CA LYS A 75 -1.94 11.58 1.21
C LYS A 75 -2.83 12.82 1.19
N PHE A 76 -2.77 13.59 2.28
CA PHE A 76 -3.45 14.88 2.37
C PHE A 76 -2.52 16.01 1.92
N ILE A 77 -2.98 16.80 0.96
CA ILE A 77 -2.33 17.97 0.42
C ILE A 77 -2.94 19.20 1.08
N ILE A 78 -2.18 19.81 1.98
CA ILE A 78 -2.60 21.00 2.74
C ILE A 78 -2.63 22.24 1.83
N LYS A 79 -1.60 22.42 1.00
CA LYS A 79 -1.46 23.55 0.08
C LYS A 79 -0.93 23.07 -1.25
N ALA A 80 -1.73 23.21 -2.31
CA ALA A 80 -1.39 22.72 -3.65
C ALA A 80 -0.14 23.42 -4.21
N ASP A 81 -0.05 24.73 -4.06
CA ASP A 81 1.05 25.58 -4.52
C ASP A 81 2.39 25.30 -3.81
N ARG A 82 2.40 24.50 -2.73
CA ARG A 82 3.60 24.09 -1.99
C ARG A 82 3.72 22.57 -1.86
N SER A 83 2.95 21.81 -2.62
CA SER A 83 2.96 20.34 -2.53
C SER A 83 4.12 19.72 -3.33
N PRO A 84 4.90 18.79 -2.76
CA PRO A 84 5.94 18.08 -3.51
C PRO A 84 5.37 17.17 -4.61
N PHE A 85 4.08 16.84 -4.53
CA PHE A 85 3.39 15.93 -5.44
C PHE A 85 2.77 16.64 -6.65
N ILE A 86 2.84 17.97 -6.69
CA ILE A 86 2.30 18.79 -7.78
C ILE A 86 3.47 19.39 -8.55
N GLU A 87 3.47 19.17 -9.86
CA GLU A 87 4.45 19.73 -10.79
C GLU A 87 4.32 21.25 -10.84
N GLY A 88 5.46 21.96 -10.89
CA GLY A 88 5.49 23.43 -10.91
C GLY A 88 5.10 24.12 -9.60
N SER A 89 4.84 23.39 -8.52
CA SER A 89 4.59 24.01 -7.20
C SER A 89 5.86 24.70 -6.66
N GLN A 90 5.67 25.67 -5.77
CA GLN A 90 6.71 26.54 -5.21
C GLN A 90 7.49 25.91 -4.04
N ILE A 91 7.41 24.60 -3.84
CA ILE A 91 8.24 23.95 -2.81
C ILE A 91 9.72 23.99 -3.24
N PRO A 92 10.68 24.28 -2.34
CA PRO A 92 12.10 24.23 -2.68
C PRO A 92 12.54 22.84 -3.17
N ASP A 93 13.38 22.79 -4.20
CA ASP A 93 13.75 21.54 -4.88
C ASP A 93 14.39 20.51 -3.94
N PHE A 94 15.29 20.94 -3.05
CA PHE A 94 15.93 20.04 -2.09
C PHE A 94 14.92 19.40 -1.11
N ILE A 95 13.82 20.09 -0.80
CA ILE A 95 12.73 19.55 0.03
C ILE A 95 11.89 18.59 -0.81
N ARG A 96 11.56 18.98 -2.05
CA ARG A 96 10.83 18.13 -3.00
C ARG A 96 11.54 16.80 -3.20
N GLU A 97 12.82 16.82 -3.55
CA GLU A 97 13.62 15.64 -3.81
C GLU A 97 13.61 14.69 -2.61
N LYS A 98 13.86 15.21 -1.40
CA LYS A 98 13.84 14.42 -0.17
C LYS A 98 12.49 13.74 0.06
N ILE A 99 11.38 14.46 -0.10
CA ILE A 99 10.04 13.92 0.12
C ILE A 99 9.68 12.90 -0.97
N VAL A 100 9.94 13.23 -2.24
CA VAL A 100 9.66 12.35 -3.38
C VAL A 100 10.45 11.04 -3.25
N ASN A 101 11.71 11.09 -2.84
CA ASN A 101 12.52 9.88 -2.62
C ASN A 101 11.96 9.00 -1.49
N ARG A 102 11.50 9.60 -0.38
CA ARG A 102 10.83 8.85 0.69
C ARG A 102 9.55 8.18 0.22
N VAL A 103 8.70 8.89 -0.52
CA VAL A 103 7.45 8.32 -1.04
C VAL A 103 7.72 7.27 -2.11
N ALA A 104 8.77 7.44 -2.93
CA ALA A 104 9.19 6.41 -3.88
C ALA A 104 9.64 5.12 -3.17
N ASP A 105 10.36 5.22 -2.04
CA ASP A 105 10.70 4.09 -1.18
C ASP A 105 9.45 3.40 -0.59
N GLU A 106 8.48 4.17 -0.09
CA GLU A 106 7.18 3.63 0.36
C GLU A 106 6.50 2.81 -0.75
N PHE A 107 6.43 3.34 -1.97
CA PHE A 107 5.82 2.64 -3.11
C PHE A 107 6.63 1.42 -3.56
N PHE A 108 7.95 1.45 -3.46
CA PHE A 108 8.78 0.26 -3.67
C PHE A 108 8.40 -0.87 -2.70
N ARG A 109 8.23 -0.55 -1.41
CA ARG A 109 7.86 -1.54 -0.38
C ARG A 109 6.42 -2.03 -0.55
N TYR A 110 5.48 -1.15 -0.93
CA TYR A 110 4.14 -1.59 -1.34
C TYR A 110 4.19 -2.56 -2.52
N ALA A 111 5.02 -2.28 -3.53
CA ALA A 111 5.15 -3.16 -4.70
C ALA A 111 5.69 -4.54 -4.32
N ALA A 112 6.68 -4.61 -3.43
CA ALA A 112 7.20 -5.89 -2.94
C ALA A 112 6.12 -6.73 -2.23
N VAL A 113 5.28 -6.10 -1.39
CA VAL A 113 4.19 -6.79 -0.70
C VAL A 113 3.09 -7.22 -1.67
N ILE A 114 2.62 -6.31 -2.53
CA ILE A 114 1.45 -6.53 -3.40
C ILE A 114 1.79 -7.51 -4.54
N ASN A 115 3.01 -7.45 -5.08
CA ASN A 115 3.42 -8.33 -6.18
C ASN A 115 3.96 -9.68 -5.69
N ASP A 116 4.09 -9.90 -4.38
CA ASP A 116 4.43 -11.22 -3.83
C ASP A 116 3.23 -12.16 -3.96
N PRO A 117 3.34 -13.25 -4.74
CA PRO A 117 2.23 -14.20 -4.97
C PRO A 117 1.76 -14.91 -3.70
N ASN A 118 2.54 -14.86 -2.61
CA ASN A 118 2.18 -15.44 -1.32
C ASN A 118 1.30 -14.52 -0.47
N THR A 119 1.07 -13.27 -0.90
CA THR A 119 0.10 -12.39 -0.22
C THR A 119 -1.27 -12.50 -0.89
N PRO A 120 -2.37 -12.35 -0.13
CA PRO A 120 -3.72 -12.28 -0.70
C PRO A 120 -4.11 -10.86 -1.14
N ILE A 121 -3.18 -9.91 -1.11
CA ILE A 121 -3.43 -8.53 -1.50
C ILE A 121 -3.48 -8.43 -3.02
N ASN A 122 -4.46 -7.69 -3.52
CA ASN A 122 -4.73 -7.55 -4.94
C ASN A 122 -4.22 -6.22 -5.50
N ALA A 123 -4.24 -5.13 -4.71
CA ALA A 123 -3.93 -3.80 -5.21
C ALA A 123 -3.63 -2.76 -4.11
N LEU A 124 -3.16 -1.59 -4.54
CA LEU A 124 -3.05 -0.36 -3.75
C LEU A 124 -4.12 0.66 -4.18
N GLU A 125 -4.81 1.28 -3.23
CA GLU A 125 -5.61 2.47 -3.46
C GLU A 125 -4.99 3.67 -2.75
N VAL A 126 -4.56 4.65 -3.55
CA VAL A 126 -4.00 5.90 -3.07
C VAL A 126 -5.13 6.93 -3.00
N ILE A 127 -5.44 7.41 -1.82
CA ILE A 127 -6.55 8.32 -1.53
C ILE A 127 -5.98 9.71 -1.27
N ILE A 128 -6.40 10.70 -2.06
CA ILE A 128 -5.89 12.07 -2.00
C ILE A 128 -7.03 13.08 -2.02
N ASN A 129 -6.84 14.27 -1.45
CA ASN A 129 -7.86 15.33 -1.51
C ASN A 129 -7.67 16.33 -2.67
N GLU A 130 -6.51 16.29 -3.34
CA GLU A 130 -6.14 17.30 -4.35
C GLU A 130 -5.86 16.62 -5.69
N SER A 131 -6.76 16.82 -6.66
CA SER A 131 -6.72 16.15 -7.97
C SER A 131 -5.44 16.41 -8.76
N SER A 132 -4.84 17.60 -8.61
CA SER A 132 -3.59 17.96 -9.29
C SER A 132 -2.39 17.12 -8.84
N ALA A 133 -2.47 16.43 -7.69
CA ALA A 133 -1.43 15.48 -7.25
C ALA A 133 -1.62 14.07 -7.83
N ALA A 134 -2.76 13.75 -8.45
CA ALA A 134 -3.02 12.40 -8.98
C ALA A 134 -1.98 11.90 -9.99
N PRO A 135 -1.48 12.72 -10.94
CA PRO A 135 -0.49 12.26 -11.92
C PRO A 135 0.80 11.74 -11.29
N PHE A 136 1.23 12.33 -10.17
CA PHE A 136 2.43 11.89 -9.43
C PHE A 136 2.26 10.46 -8.90
N PHE A 137 1.16 10.19 -8.19
CA PHE A 137 0.91 8.86 -7.62
C PHE A 137 0.61 7.81 -8.68
N GLN A 138 -0.11 8.18 -9.75
CA GLN A 138 -0.32 7.29 -10.90
C GLN A 138 1.02 6.91 -11.57
N LYS A 139 1.97 7.84 -11.67
CA LYS A 139 3.31 7.55 -12.19
C LYS A 139 4.06 6.56 -11.29
N LEU A 140 3.92 6.66 -9.97
CA LEU A 140 4.52 5.70 -9.03
C LEU A 140 3.88 4.31 -9.16
N LEU A 141 2.55 4.21 -9.20
CA LEU A 141 1.85 2.93 -9.42
C LEU A 141 2.35 2.23 -10.70
N ARG A 142 2.47 2.98 -11.81
CA ARG A 142 3.02 2.44 -13.07
C ARG A 142 4.49 2.07 -12.96
N ARG A 143 5.33 2.94 -12.39
CA ARG A 143 6.78 2.74 -12.26
C ARG A 143 7.10 1.44 -11.52
N TYR A 144 6.39 1.17 -10.43
CA TYR A 144 6.59 0.00 -9.59
C TYR A 144 5.67 -1.18 -9.94
N ARG A 145 4.91 -1.07 -11.04
CA ARG A 145 3.97 -2.10 -11.51
C ARG A 145 3.03 -2.58 -10.40
N ILE A 146 2.49 -1.65 -9.63
CA ILE A 146 1.54 -1.92 -8.56
C ILE A 146 0.15 -1.91 -9.19
N PRO A 147 -0.61 -3.04 -9.17
CA PRO A 147 -2.02 -3.00 -9.48
C PRO A 147 -2.70 -2.02 -8.52
N GLY A 148 -3.45 -1.05 -9.03
CA GLY A 148 -3.97 -0.01 -8.14
C GLY A 148 -4.63 1.14 -8.85
N ARG A 149 -5.10 2.09 -8.03
CA ARG A 149 -5.75 3.32 -8.50
C ARG A 149 -5.49 4.48 -7.55
N VAL A 150 -5.64 5.69 -8.09
CA VAL A 150 -5.70 6.92 -7.31
C VAL A 150 -7.17 7.36 -7.26
N VAL A 151 -7.65 7.69 -6.07
CA VAL A 151 -9.02 8.20 -5.84
C VAL A 151 -8.92 9.56 -5.18
N VAL A 152 -9.74 10.52 -5.63
CA VAL A 152 -9.79 11.87 -5.06
C VAL A 152 -11.04 11.97 -4.16
N LEU A 153 -10.88 12.17 -2.85
CA LEU A 153 -11.95 12.20 -1.82
C LEU A 153 -11.81 13.32 -0.79
#